data_AF-A0A7Y2REV6-F1
#
_entry.id   AF-A0A7Y2REV6-F1
#
_cell.length_a   1.000
_cell.length_b   1.000
_cell.length_c   1.000
_cell.angle_alpha   90.00
_cell.angle_beta   90.00
_cell.angle_gamma   90.00
#
_symmetry.space_group_name_H-M   'P 1'
#
loop_
_entity.id
_entity.type
_entity.pdbx_description
1 polymer ?
#
loop_
_entity_poly.entity_id
_entity_poly.type
_entity_poly.pdbx_seq_one_letter_code
_entity_poly.pdbx_strand_id
1 'polypeptide(L)'
;MKLPDKIVFHEDYESLDKSKKAAIKADHRDKLLYRTRLVEEETPSISPRKAKAKGLSQFLKLAGIGLICIESQVGKDMGLGIYDPTSLNEICFISNKDNLMNKFYNFYYGGIFDSYLSK
;
A
#
# COMPACT_ATOMS: atom_id res chain seq x y z
N MET A 1 -2.79 17.47 -15.13
CA MET A 1 -2.55 17.52 -13.66
C MET A 1 -1.27 16.73 -13.40
N LYS A 2 -0.16 17.38 -13.00
CA LYS A 2 1.10 16.67 -12.73
C LYS A 2 0.93 15.89 -11.43
N LEU A 3 1.16 14.58 -11.47
CA LEU A 3 1.21 13.75 -10.26
C LEU A 3 2.38 14.24 -9.41
N PRO A 4 2.22 14.37 -8.08
CA PRO A 4 3.40 14.30 -7.24
C PRO A 4 4.00 12.89 -7.45
N ASP A 5 5.18 12.84 -8.05
CA ASP A 5 5.96 11.59 -8.19
C ASP A 5 6.30 11.00 -6.81
N LYS A 6 6.19 11.84 -5.77
CA LYS A 6 6.35 11.65 -4.33
C LYS A 6 5.13 11.10 -3.56
N ILE A 7 5.17 9.93 -2.91
CA ILE A 7 4.32 9.69 -1.72
C ILE A 7 5.17 9.91 -0.47
N VAL A 8 4.68 10.68 0.50
CA VAL A 8 5.42 11.05 1.71
C VAL A 8 4.64 10.63 2.94
N PHE A 9 5.25 9.81 3.79
CA PHE A 9 4.77 9.52 5.13
C PHE A 9 5.42 10.49 6.10
N HIS A 10 4.62 11.23 6.86
CA HIS A 10 5.09 12.29 7.74
C HIS A 10 5.67 11.72 9.03
N GLU A 11 6.90 12.09 9.40
CA GLU A 11 7.57 11.60 10.63
C GLU A 11 6.77 11.95 11.91
N ASP A 12 6.07 13.08 11.92
CA ASP A 12 5.25 13.53 13.04
C ASP A 12 3.85 12.91 13.06
N TYR A 13 3.51 12.02 12.12
CA TYR A 13 2.16 11.50 11.94
C TYR A 13 1.57 10.94 13.24
N GLU A 14 2.34 10.21 14.04
CA GLU A 14 1.84 9.63 15.30
C GLU A 14 1.42 10.69 16.32
N SER A 15 2.04 11.86 16.30
CA SER A 15 1.71 13.00 17.16
C SER A 15 0.50 13.81 16.69
N LEU A 16 0.08 13.64 15.42
CA LEU A 16 -1.04 14.39 14.86
C LEU A 16 -2.39 14.00 15.48
N ASP A 17 -3.29 14.97 15.51
CA ASP A 17 -4.68 14.74 15.90
C ASP A 17 -5.42 13.83 14.89
N LYS A 18 -6.57 13.31 15.33
CA LYS A 18 -7.37 12.36 14.54
C LYS A 18 -7.85 12.95 13.20
N SER A 19 -8.13 14.25 13.14
CA SER A 19 -8.63 14.92 11.93
C SER A 19 -7.54 14.99 10.87
N LYS A 20 -6.34 15.43 11.25
CA LYS A 20 -5.17 15.49 10.36
C LYS A 20 -4.77 14.11 9.86
N LYS A 21 -4.74 13.10 10.74
CA LYS A 21 -4.48 11.70 10.36
C LYS A 21 -5.50 11.20 9.33
N ALA A 22 -6.78 11.55 9.50
CA ALA A 22 -7.83 11.17 8.56
C ALA A 22 -7.66 11.85 7.20
N ALA A 23 -7.31 13.14 7.16
CA ALA A 23 -7.05 13.88 5.93
C ALA A 23 -5.88 13.30 5.13
N ILE A 24 -4.76 13.01 5.79
CA ILE A 24 -3.59 12.37 5.18
C ILE A 24 -3.96 10.99 4.60
N LYS A 25 -4.70 10.17 5.36
CA LYS A 25 -5.16 8.85 4.91
C LYS A 25 -6.13 8.94 3.73
N ALA A 26 -6.94 10.00 3.64
CA ALA A 26 -7.84 10.23 2.51
C ALA A 26 -7.05 10.54 1.23
N ASP A 27 -6.08 11.46 1.29
CA ASP A 27 -5.20 11.77 0.15
C ASP A 27 -4.43 10.52 -0.32
N HIS A 28 -3.86 9.74 0.61
CA HIS A 28 -3.16 8.51 0.25
C HIS A 28 -4.10 7.44 -0.35
N ARG A 29 -5.36 7.38 0.11
CA ARG A 29 -6.37 6.49 -0.46
C ARG A 29 -6.70 6.88 -1.91
N ASP A 30 -6.83 8.17 -2.19
CA ASP A 30 -7.12 8.66 -3.54
C ASP A 30 -5.95 8.40 -4.49
N LYS A 31 -4.71 8.59 -4.02
CA LYS A 31 -3.50 8.21 -4.74
C LYS A 31 -3.45 6.71 -5.04
N LEU A 32 -3.77 5.86 -4.07
CA LEU A 32 -3.83 4.40 -4.29
C LEU A 32 -4.92 4.02 -5.31
N LEU A 33 -6.11 4.63 -5.20
CA LEU A 33 -7.21 4.40 -6.14
C LEU A 33 -6.78 4.78 -7.57
N TYR A 34 -6.14 5.93 -7.72
CA TYR A 34 -5.61 6.38 -9.00
C TYR A 34 -4.60 5.38 -9.59
N ARG A 35 -3.64 4.89 -8.78
CA ARG A 35 -2.68 3.85 -9.23
C ARG A 35 -3.37 2.54 -9.62
N THR A 36 -4.40 2.15 -8.88
CA THR A 36 -5.20 0.96 -9.21
C THR A 36 -5.86 1.11 -10.58
N ARG A 37 -6.45 2.28 -10.88
CA ARG A 37 -7.07 2.55 -12.18
C ARG A 37 -6.08 2.54 -13.33
N LEU A 38 -4.90 3.12 -13.15
CA LEU A 38 -3.85 3.06 -14.18
C LEU A 38 -3.48 1.60 -14.51
N VAL A 39 -3.39 0.73 -13.50
CA VAL A 39 -3.13 -0.70 -13.74
C VAL A 39 -4.27 -1.36 -14.51
N GLU A 40 -5.53 -1.03 -14.20
CA GLU A 40 -6.70 -1.56 -14.91
C GLU A 40 -6.71 -1.13 -16.39
N GLU A 41 -6.31 0.12 -16.66
CA GLU A 41 -6.18 0.67 -18.03
C GLU A 41 -5.00 0.03 -18.80
N GLU A 42 -3.86 -0.16 -18.14
CA GLU A 42 -2.66 -0.77 -18.74
C GLU A 42 -2.81 -2.28 -18.99
N THR A 43 -3.61 -2.98 -18.17
CA THR A 43 -3.84 -4.42 -18.28
C THR A 43 -5.33 -4.73 -18.41
N PRO A 44 -5.92 -4.57 -19.60
CA PRO A 44 -7.30 -4.98 -19.84
C PRO A 44 -7.52 -6.43 -19.40
N SER A 45 -8.63 -6.70 -18.70
CA SER A 45 -9.01 -8.01 -18.14
C SER A 45 -8.31 -8.45 -16.84
N ILE A 46 -7.49 -7.61 -16.21
CA ILE A 46 -7.02 -7.89 -14.84
C ILE A 46 -8.20 -7.89 -13.86
N SER A 47 -8.20 -8.81 -12.88
CA SER A 47 -9.23 -8.78 -11.83
C SER A 47 -9.05 -7.54 -10.93
N PRO A 48 -10.14 -6.95 -10.39
CA PRO A 48 -10.04 -5.78 -9.51
C PRO A 48 -9.11 -5.99 -8.30
N ARG A 49 -9.04 -7.23 -7.78
CA ARG A 49 -8.15 -7.56 -6.65
C ARG A 49 -6.68 -7.60 -7.07
N LYS A 50 -6.36 -8.17 -8.24
CA LYS A 50 -5.00 -8.14 -8.79
C LYS A 50 -4.59 -6.72 -9.18
N ALA A 51 -5.50 -5.92 -9.72
CA ALA A 51 -5.26 -4.51 -10.00
C ALA A 51 -4.92 -3.74 -8.73
N LYS A 52 -5.72 -3.93 -7.66
CA LYS A 52 -5.47 -3.31 -6.36
C LYS A 52 -4.13 -3.72 -5.76
N ALA A 53 -3.74 -4.99 -5.87
CA ALA A 53 -2.44 -5.48 -5.40
C ALA A 53 -1.27 -4.82 -6.16
N LYS A 54 -1.34 -4.77 -7.49
CA LYS A 54 -0.34 -4.08 -8.32
C LYS A 54 -0.31 -2.57 -8.06
N GLY A 55 -1.48 -1.94 -7.95
CA GLY A 55 -1.61 -0.52 -7.62
C GLY A 55 -1.01 -0.19 -6.26
N LEU A 56 -1.16 -1.08 -5.27
CA LEU A 56 -0.52 -0.97 -3.96
C LEU A 56 1.00 -1.09 -4.05
N SER A 57 1.51 -2.02 -4.86
CA SER A 57 2.96 -2.16 -5.10
C SER A 57 3.55 -0.88 -5.71
N GLN A 58 2.84 -0.28 -6.68
CA GLN A 58 3.25 1.01 -7.27
C GLN A 58 3.18 2.16 -6.26
N PHE A 59 2.12 2.21 -5.44
CA PHE A 59 1.97 3.20 -4.37
C PHE A 59 3.14 3.13 -3.37
N LEU A 60 3.49 1.92 -2.91
CA LEU A 60 4.63 1.66 -2.02
C LEU A 60 5.94 2.11 -2.65
N LYS A 61 6.17 1.74 -3.91
CA LYS A 61 7.38 2.11 -4.65
C LYS A 61 7.57 3.63 -4.73
N LEU A 62 6.49 4.38 -4.95
CA LEU A 62 6.51 5.85 -4.99
C LEU A 62 6.68 6.50 -3.61
N ALA A 63 6.43 5.74 -2.55
CA ALA A 63 6.79 6.10 -1.18
C ALA A 63 8.25 5.73 -0.83
N GLY A 64 9.00 5.18 -1.79
CA GLY A 64 10.37 4.68 -1.57
C GLY A 64 10.42 3.29 -0.94
N ILE A 65 9.29 2.57 -0.84
CA ILE A 65 9.22 1.25 -0.20
C ILE A 65 9.21 0.17 -1.29
N GLY A 66 10.29 -0.59 -1.39
CA GLY A 66 10.48 -1.61 -2.43
C GLY A 66 9.84 -2.96 -2.10
N LEU A 67 8.51 -3.07 -2.14
CA LEU A 67 7.77 -4.30 -1.83
C LEU A 67 6.83 -4.75 -2.94
N ILE A 68 6.54 -6.05 -2.99
CA ILE A 68 5.57 -6.63 -3.92
C ILE A 68 4.29 -6.95 -3.18
N CYS A 69 3.15 -6.56 -3.74
CA CYS A 69 1.83 -6.95 -3.23
C CYS A 69 1.09 -7.82 -4.25
N ILE A 70 0.52 -8.92 -3.77
CA ILE A 70 -0.30 -9.83 -4.58
C ILE A 70 -1.64 -10.11 -3.90
N GLU A 71 -2.63 -10.49 -4.70
CA GLU A 71 -3.84 -11.14 -4.16
C GLU A 71 -3.41 -12.46 -3.50
N SER A 72 -3.75 -12.63 -2.22
CA SER A 72 -3.35 -13.80 -1.43
C SER A 72 -4.50 -14.31 -0.56
N GLN A 73 -4.36 -15.55 -0.09
CA GLN A 73 -5.30 -16.21 0.81
C GLN A 73 -4.52 -16.86 1.96
N VAL A 74 -4.87 -16.49 3.19
CA VAL A 74 -4.31 -17.10 4.41
C VAL A 74 -5.44 -17.82 5.14
N GLY A 75 -5.40 -19.15 5.14
CA GLY A 75 -6.49 -19.98 5.64
C GLY A 75 -7.80 -19.72 4.90
N LYS A 76 -8.80 -19.17 5.60
CA LYS A 76 -10.12 -18.82 5.02
C LYS A 76 -10.24 -17.36 4.60
N ASP A 77 -9.24 -16.53 4.90
CA ASP A 77 -9.31 -15.09 4.64
C ASP A 77 -8.61 -14.74 3.32
N MET A 78 -9.35 -14.06 2.45
CA MET A 78 -8.83 -13.45 1.23
C MET A 78 -8.32 -12.04 1.51
N GLY A 79 -7.23 -11.64 0.86
CA GLY A 79 -6.65 -10.32 1.09
C GLY A 79 -5.48 -10.01 0.16
N LEU A 80 -4.59 -9.17 0.67
CA LEU A 80 -3.35 -8.77 0.01
C LEU A 80 -2.18 -9.29 0.83
N GLY A 81 -1.35 -10.13 0.24
CA GLY A 81 -0.06 -10.49 0.81
C GLY A 81 1.00 -9.51 0.33
N ILE A 82 1.89 -9.10 1.24
CA ILE A 82 3.01 -8.19 0.99
C ILE A 82 4.29 -9.00 1.17
N TYR A 83 5.12 -9.03 0.14
CA TYR A 83 6.28 -9.91 0.03
C TYR A 83 7.56 -9.11 -0.22
N ASP A 84 8.65 -9.64 0.30
CA ASP A 84 10.01 -9.22 -0.08
C ASP A 84 10.25 -9.57 -1.56
N PRO A 85 10.66 -8.60 -2.40
CA PRO A 85 10.91 -8.84 -3.82
C PRO A 85 12.05 -9.81 -4.11
N THR A 86 12.99 -9.99 -3.18
CA THR A 86 14.19 -10.80 -3.34
C THR A 86 13.98 -12.20 -2.78
N SER A 87 13.56 -12.30 -1.52
CA SER A 87 13.41 -13.61 -0.86
C SER A 87 12.06 -14.28 -1.15
N LEU A 88 11.08 -13.52 -1.67
CA LEU A 88 9.70 -13.96 -1.87
C LEU A 88 8.99 -14.43 -0.59
N ASN A 89 9.55 -14.11 0.57
CA ASN A 89 8.91 -14.38 1.86
C ASN A 89 7.79 -13.38 2.11
N GLU A 90 6.68 -13.87 2.68
CA GLU A 90 5.59 -13.01 3.12
C GLU A 90 6.03 -12.21 4.35
N ILE A 91 5.91 -10.88 4.25
CA ILE A 91 6.24 -9.95 5.34
C ILE A 91 4.98 -9.72 6.19
N CYS A 92 3.85 -9.48 5.54
CA CYS A 92 2.58 -9.28 6.20
C CYS A 92 1.40 -9.53 5.26
N PHE A 93 0.24 -9.76 5.86
CA PHE A 93 -1.03 -9.97 5.18
C PHE A 93 -2.06 -8.95 5.65
N ILE A 94 -2.84 -8.42 4.70
CA ILE A 94 -3.96 -7.51 4.97
C ILE A 94 -5.24 -8.16 4.47
N SER A 95 -6.13 -8.52 5.40
CA SER A 95 -7.41 -9.12 5.06
C SER A 95 -8.33 -8.13 4.35
N ASN A 96 -9.21 -8.61 3.47
CA ASN A 96 -10.26 -7.78 2.88
C ASN A 96 -11.25 -7.21 3.93
N LYS A 97 -11.30 -7.80 5.13
CA LYS A 97 -12.09 -7.30 6.27
C LYS A 97 -11.41 -6.11 6.95
N ASP A 98 -10.11 -5.92 6.75
CA ASP A 98 -9.36 -4.83 7.36
C ASP A 98 -9.48 -3.54 6.56
N ASN A 99 -9.40 -2.40 7.27
CA ASN A 99 -9.19 -1.12 6.61
C ASN A 99 -7.73 -1.04 6.13
N LEU A 100 -7.54 -1.19 4.81
CA LEU A 100 -6.23 -1.20 4.16
C LEU A 100 -5.32 -0.04 4.61
N MET A 101 -5.82 1.20 4.57
CA MET A 101 -5.03 2.37 4.93
C MET A 101 -4.62 2.37 6.41
N ASN A 102 -5.50 1.91 7.30
CA ASN A 102 -5.14 1.81 8.72
C ASN A 102 -4.06 0.76 8.95
N LYS A 103 -4.20 -0.44 8.38
CA LYS A 103 -3.18 -1.50 8.50
C LYS A 103 -1.84 -1.04 7.95
N PHE A 104 -1.86 -0.39 6.79
CA PHE A 104 -0.65 0.10 6.15
C PHE A 104 0.10 1.10 7.03
N TYR A 105 -0.61 2.07 7.61
CA TYR A 105 -0.01 3.03 8.52
C TYR A 105 0.54 2.34 9.77
N ASN A 106 -0.17 1.36 10.33
CA ASN A 106 0.32 0.60 11.47
C ASN A 106 1.61 -0.18 11.12
N PHE A 107 1.73 -0.73 9.91
CA PHE A 107 2.93 -1.43 9.46
C PHE A 107 4.10 -0.47 9.23
N TYR A 108 3.83 0.69 8.62
CA TYR A 108 4.85 1.71 8.37
C TYR A 108 5.43 2.25 9.68
N TYR A 109 4.61 2.81 10.56
CA TYR A 109 5.08 3.38 11.83
C TYR A 109 5.45 2.31 12.87
N GLY A 110 5.02 1.06 12.67
CA GLY A 110 5.49 -0.09 13.43
C GLY A 110 6.84 -0.65 12.98
N GLY A 111 7.50 -0.02 11.99
CA GLY A 111 8.84 -0.37 11.53
C GLY A 111 8.93 -1.62 10.63
N ILE A 112 7.80 -2.17 10.19
CA ILE A 112 7.77 -3.38 9.35
C ILE A 112 8.44 -3.12 7.99
N PHE A 113 8.37 -1.88 7.50
CA PHE A 113 8.88 -1.49 6.18
C PHE A 113 10.27 -0.86 6.21
N ASP A 114 10.91 -0.71 7.37
CA ASP A 114 12.17 0.04 7.53
C ASP A 114 13.30 -0.52 6.68
N SER A 115 13.42 -1.85 6.61
CA SER A 115 14.43 -2.55 5.79
C SER A 115 14.21 -2.39 4.29
N TYR A 116 13.07 -1.85 3.86
CA TYR A 116 12.66 -1.72 2.46
C TYR A 116 12.56 -0.27 1.99
N LEU A 117 12.90 0.69 2.86
CA LEU A 117 13.03 2.09 2.50
C LEU A 117 14.27 2.29 1.62
N SER A 118 14.06 2.90 0.45
CA SER A 118 15.13 3.29 -0.46
C SER A 118 15.97 4.38 0.23
N LYS A 119 17.24 4.08 0.47
CA LYS A 119 18.25 5.04 0.95
C LYS A 119 18.61 6.05 -0.13
#